data_AF-A0A9W5PJI7-F1
#
_entry.id   AF-A0A9W5PJI7-F1
#
_cell.length_a   1.000
_cell.length_b   1.000
_cell.length_c   1.000
_cell.angle_alpha   90.00
_cell.angle_beta   90.00
_cell.angle_gamma   90.00
#
_symmetry.space_group_name_H-M   'P 1'
#
loop_
_entity.id
_entity.type
_entity.pdbx_description
1 polymer ?
#
loop_
_entity_poly.entity_id
_entity_poly.type
_entity_poly.pdbx_seq_one_letter_code
_entity_poly.pdbx_strand_id
1 'polypeptide(L)'
;MLKRSYQMLLIVMSTLLVVLNFVFPLTKASAEVINHEKYEMNWSYSPMYGKGIRTELLKNKSGQIAYCLTYGLRSPGGEDLPEMGRTDNVVYKVLLNGYPQKSPEELGVSDWKEAHYATQLSVWASLGQIDISEVQHKNANVAKAVKTIIDGANASQETQEMYMNVTPTDNQEAKLNDEYFETTLYQVESNAKSGVFTVQLTSAPTGTKIVSANGEEKQQFNVGEQFRILVPKSSQSGDFSLKVTSTLSKNLFRIYGIICTKKDIFYDTQLYKQCFT
;
A
#
# COMPACT_ATOMS: atom_id res chain seq x y z
N MET A 1 56.69 20.86 1.09
CA MET A 1 56.51 19.47 0.63
C MET A 1 55.82 18.67 1.71
N LEU A 2 54.62 18.16 1.46
CA LEU A 2 53.85 17.38 2.43
C LEU A 2 54.54 16.01 2.62
N LYS A 3 54.75 15.57 3.87
CA LYS A 3 55.35 14.24 4.13
C LYS A 3 54.52 13.15 3.44
N ARG A 4 55.19 12.17 2.82
CA ARG A 4 54.58 11.07 2.05
C ARG A 4 53.47 10.32 2.81
N SER A 5 53.54 10.27 4.14
CA SER A 5 52.48 9.69 4.99
C SER A 5 51.17 10.50 4.97
N TYR A 6 51.25 11.84 4.91
CA TYR A 6 50.07 12.70 4.82
C TYR A 6 49.41 12.63 3.44
N GLN A 7 50.21 12.46 2.38
CA GLN A 7 49.67 12.24 1.03
C GLN A 7 48.91 10.91 0.95
N MET A 8 49.44 9.84 1.55
CA MET A 8 48.73 8.56 1.64
C MET A 8 47.44 8.66 2.46
N LEU A 9 47.46 9.38 3.59
CA LEU A 9 46.27 9.59 4.42
C LEU A 9 45.15 10.33 3.67
N LEU A 10 45.51 11.35 2.90
CA LEU A 10 44.56 12.13 2.09
C LEU A 10 43.92 11.29 0.99
N ILE A 11 44.71 10.42 0.33
CA ILE A 11 44.20 9.50 -0.70
C ILE A 11 43.21 8.52 -0.08
N VAL A 12 43.55 7.91 1.06
CA VAL A 12 42.68 6.94 1.76
C VAL A 12 41.37 7.60 2.22
N MET A 13 41.43 8.81 2.76
CA MET A 13 40.22 9.57 3.14
C MET A 13 39.35 9.91 1.93
N SER A 14 39.96 10.30 0.80
CA SER A 14 39.22 10.59 -0.43
C SER A 14 38.56 9.35 -1.02
N THR A 15 39.24 8.19 -1.01
CA THR A 15 38.65 6.94 -1.49
C THR A 15 37.54 6.45 -0.57
N LEU A 16 37.68 6.63 0.74
CA LEU A 16 36.67 6.26 1.72
C LEU A 16 35.38 7.09 1.54
N LEU A 17 35.51 8.40 1.28
CA LEU A 17 34.36 9.27 0.98
C LEU A 17 33.63 8.89 -0.31
N VAL A 18 34.36 8.47 -1.35
CA VAL A 18 33.75 7.98 -2.60
C VAL A 18 33.02 6.66 -2.37
N VAL A 19 33.63 5.72 -1.65
CA VAL A 19 33.00 4.42 -1.32
C VAL A 19 31.75 4.60 -0.45
N LEU A 20 31.76 5.55 0.50
CA LEU A 20 30.56 5.88 1.29
C LEU A 20 29.37 6.32 0.42
N ASN A 21 29.59 7.05 -0.67
CA ASN A 21 28.52 7.44 -1.59
C ASN A 21 27.97 6.28 -2.44
N PHE A 22 28.75 5.21 -2.64
CA PHE A 22 28.31 4.00 -3.35
C PHE A 22 27.64 2.96 -2.44
N VAL A 23 28.05 2.89 -1.17
CA VAL A 23 27.51 1.92 -0.19
C VAL A 23 26.19 2.39 0.41
N PHE A 24 25.98 3.71 0.53
CA PHE A 24 24.70 4.29 0.89
C PHE A 24 24.04 4.89 -0.35
N PRO A 25 23.28 4.11 -1.15
CA PRO A 25 22.42 4.72 -2.14
C PRO A 25 21.52 5.70 -1.39
N LEU A 26 21.63 7.00 -1.71
CA LEU A 26 20.63 7.97 -1.30
C LEU A 26 19.29 7.35 -1.67
N THR A 27 18.49 6.99 -0.66
CA THR A 27 17.10 6.63 -0.90
C THR A 27 16.56 7.79 -1.72
N LYS A 28 16.05 7.50 -2.92
CA LYS A 28 15.39 8.54 -3.72
C LYS A 28 14.25 9.03 -2.85
N ALA A 29 14.45 10.18 -2.19
CA ALA A 29 13.39 10.89 -1.51
C ALA A 29 12.45 11.33 -2.61
N SER A 30 11.41 10.53 -2.86
CA SER A 30 10.34 10.91 -3.75
C SER A 30 9.53 11.93 -2.98
N ALA A 31 9.75 13.21 -3.27
CA ALA A 31 8.89 14.26 -2.79
C ALA A 31 7.69 14.37 -3.74
N GLU A 32 6.50 14.49 -3.18
CA GLU A 32 5.27 14.71 -3.92
C GLU A 32 4.80 16.14 -3.68
N VAL A 33 4.41 16.83 -4.75
CA VAL A 33 3.81 18.16 -4.65
C VAL A 33 2.31 18.00 -4.49
N ILE A 34 1.78 18.38 -3.32
CA ILE A 34 0.35 18.34 -3.03
C ILE A 34 -0.22 19.76 -3.03
N ASN A 35 -1.28 19.94 -3.83
CA ASN A 35 -2.09 21.16 -3.87
C ASN A 35 -3.43 20.91 -3.22
N HIS A 36 -4.13 22.00 -2.90
CA HIS A 36 -5.44 21.97 -2.27
C HIS A 36 -6.49 22.75 -3.07
N GLU A 37 -7.71 22.24 -3.09
CA GLU A 37 -8.88 22.84 -3.72
C GLU A 37 -9.98 22.98 -2.67
N LYS A 38 -10.51 24.19 -2.51
CA LYS A 38 -11.62 24.46 -1.60
C LYS A 38 -12.93 24.07 -2.25
N TYR A 39 -13.82 23.48 -1.46
CA TYR A 39 -15.20 23.24 -1.85
C TYR A 39 -16.12 23.51 -0.65
N GLU A 40 -17.37 23.86 -0.92
CA GLU A 40 -18.36 24.11 0.13
C GLU A 40 -19.20 22.88 0.40
N MET A 41 -19.56 22.69 1.68
CA MET A 41 -20.45 21.64 2.17
C MET A 41 -21.23 22.11 3.39
N ASN A 42 -22.33 21.42 3.68
CA ASN A 42 -23.00 21.51 4.98
C ASN A 42 -22.14 20.79 6.05
N TRP A 43 -21.10 21.48 6.51
CA TRP A 43 -20.09 20.95 7.42
C TRP A 43 -20.69 20.45 8.74
N SER A 44 -20.28 19.26 9.15
CA SER A 44 -20.61 18.71 10.48
C SER A 44 -19.99 19.57 11.57
N TYR A 45 -20.59 19.56 12.77
CA TYR A 45 -20.07 20.27 13.93
C TYR A 45 -19.45 19.28 14.92
N SER A 46 -18.27 19.59 15.45
CA SER A 46 -17.63 18.80 16.50
C SER A 46 -17.78 19.52 17.84
N PRO A 47 -18.50 18.95 18.82
CA PRO A 47 -18.52 19.45 20.18
C PRO A 47 -17.11 19.55 20.80
N MET A 48 -16.26 18.54 20.56
CA MET A 48 -14.86 18.50 20.99
C MET A 48 -14.08 19.76 20.61
N TYR A 49 -14.30 20.32 19.42
CA TYR A 49 -13.61 21.53 18.94
C TYR A 49 -14.43 22.82 19.01
N GLY A 50 -15.70 22.74 19.40
CA GLY A 50 -16.62 23.89 19.42
C GLY A 50 -16.85 24.54 18.05
N LYS A 51 -16.60 23.85 16.93
CA LYS A 51 -16.66 24.44 15.58
C LYS A 51 -17.00 23.42 14.50
N GLY A 52 -17.33 23.94 13.31
CA GLY A 52 -17.54 23.15 12.11
C GLY A 52 -16.25 22.47 11.65
N ILE A 53 -16.34 21.19 11.29
CA ILE A 53 -15.24 20.36 10.79
C ILE A 53 -15.14 20.56 9.28
N ARG A 54 -14.21 21.42 8.85
CA ARG A 54 -13.99 21.72 7.43
C ARG A 54 -12.81 20.93 6.90
N THR A 55 -12.82 20.68 5.59
CA THR A 55 -11.67 20.13 4.87
C THR A 55 -11.55 20.76 3.48
N GLU A 56 -10.47 20.42 2.79
CA GLU A 56 -10.16 20.79 1.42
C GLU A 56 -9.81 19.51 0.66
N LEU A 57 -9.95 19.53 -0.66
CA LEU A 57 -9.57 18.41 -1.52
C LEU A 57 -8.07 18.52 -1.81
N LEU A 58 -7.29 17.55 -1.35
CA LEU A 58 -5.84 17.52 -1.62
C LEU A 58 -5.56 16.64 -2.83
N LYS A 59 -4.78 17.16 -3.78
CA LYS A 59 -4.38 16.42 -5.00
C LYS A 59 -2.93 16.65 -5.32
N ASN A 60 -2.26 15.60 -5.80
CA ASN A 60 -0.96 15.78 -6.44
C ASN A 60 -1.09 16.18 -7.91
N LYS A 61 0.04 16.35 -8.59
CA LYS A 61 0.09 16.74 -10.01
C LYS A 61 -0.57 15.73 -10.97
N SER A 62 -0.61 14.45 -10.60
CA SER A 62 -1.28 13.41 -11.40
C SER A 62 -2.78 13.31 -11.11
N GLY A 63 -3.32 14.12 -10.19
CA GLY A 63 -4.73 14.11 -9.81
C GLY A 63 -5.08 13.05 -8.75
N GLN A 64 -4.11 12.35 -8.19
CA GLN A 64 -4.33 11.43 -7.07
C GLN A 64 -4.70 12.22 -5.81
N ILE A 65 -5.76 11.77 -5.15
CA ILE A 65 -6.29 12.40 -3.94
C ILE A 65 -5.48 11.99 -2.72
N ALA A 66 -5.19 12.97 -1.86
CA ALA A 66 -4.62 12.75 -0.54
C ALA A 66 -5.63 13.15 0.56
N TYR A 67 -5.48 12.56 1.74
CA TYR A 67 -6.28 12.88 2.91
C TYR A 67 -5.39 13.42 4.03
N CYS A 68 -5.91 14.40 4.76
CA CYS A 68 -5.22 14.96 5.90
C CYS A 68 -5.29 13.99 7.09
N LEU A 69 -4.14 13.68 7.70
CA LEU A 69 -4.07 12.76 8.85
C LEU A 69 -4.35 13.46 10.19
N THR A 70 -4.15 14.78 10.26
CA THR A 70 -4.28 15.55 11.52
C THR A 70 -5.26 16.69 11.34
N TYR A 71 -6.34 16.68 12.12
CA TYR A 71 -7.32 17.75 12.06
C TYR A 71 -6.75 19.06 12.61
N GLY A 72 -7.10 20.19 11.97
CA GLY A 72 -6.74 21.53 12.43
C GLY A 72 -5.36 22.04 11.98
N LEU A 73 -4.55 21.21 11.32
CA LEU A 73 -3.33 21.67 10.65
C LEU A 73 -3.64 22.23 9.26
N ARG A 74 -2.79 23.16 8.81
CA ARG A 74 -2.90 23.78 7.49
C ARG A 74 -2.56 22.75 6.40
N SER A 75 -3.43 22.64 5.40
CA SER A 75 -3.20 21.86 4.18
C SER A 75 -1.95 22.35 3.42
N PRO A 76 -1.20 21.45 2.76
CA PRO A 76 -0.15 21.84 1.84
C PRO A 76 -0.74 22.59 0.63
N GLY A 77 0.06 23.50 0.07
CA GLY A 77 -0.31 24.41 -1.01
C GLY A 77 0.76 24.51 -2.10
N GLY A 78 1.38 23.38 -2.45
CA GLY A 78 2.38 23.30 -3.51
C GLY A 78 3.82 23.08 -3.04
N GLU A 79 4.03 22.82 -1.76
CA GLU A 79 5.34 22.40 -1.24
C GLU A 79 5.70 20.96 -1.67
N ASP A 80 7.00 20.69 -1.80
CA ASP A 80 7.53 19.34 -1.96
C ASP A 80 7.45 18.60 -0.62
N LEU A 81 6.62 17.55 -0.57
CA LEU A 81 6.44 16.74 0.63
C LEU A 81 7.17 15.41 0.50
N PRO A 82 8.25 15.16 1.26
CA PRO A 82 8.90 13.85 1.27
C PRO A 82 7.98 12.74 1.79
N GLU A 83 8.15 11.54 1.25
CA GLU A 83 7.55 10.33 1.81
C GLU A 83 8.11 10.05 3.20
N MET A 84 7.23 9.96 4.19
CA MET A 84 7.56 9.68 5.60
C MET A 84 7.40 8.20 5.95
N GLY A 85 6.77 7.42 5.06
CA GLY A 85 6.54 5.99 5.24
C GLY A 85 5.17 5.56 4.74
N ARG A 86 4.72 4.40 5.20
CA ARG A 86 3.40 3.85 4.91
C ARG A 86 2.43 4.15 6.04
N THR A 87 1.16 4.32 5.69
CA THR A 87 0.11 4.42 6.70
C THR A 87 -0.13 3.09 7.39
N ASP A 88 -0.60 3.12 8.64
CA ASP A 88 -1.01 1.92 9.35
C ASP A 88 -2.22 1.21 8.69
N ASN A 89 -2.48 -0.02 9.11
CA ASN A 89 -3.59 -0.81 8.58
C ASN A 89 -4.97 -0.24 8.96
N VAL A 90 -5.09 0.64 9.96
CA VAL A 90 -6.35 1.26 10.37
C VAL A 90 -6.79 2.28 9.32
N VAL A 91 -5.92 3.23 8.98
CA VAL A 91 -6.19 4.23 7.93
C VAL A 91 -6.25 3.58 6.55
N TYR A 92 -5.40 2.59 6.29
CA TYR A 92 -5.42 1.83 5.03
C TYR A 92 -6.81 1.25 4.73
N LYS A 93 -7.43 0.59 5.72
CA LYS A 93 -8.78 0.01 5.58
C LYS A 93 -9.85 1.08 5.35
N VAL A 94 -9.75 2.23 6.01
CA VAL A 94 -10.63 3.37 5.76
C VAL A 94 -10.51 3.85 4.32
N LEU A 95 -9.30 4.04 3.81
CA LEU A 95 -9.07 4.52 2.45
C LEU A 95 -9.49 3.51 1.38
N LEU A 96 -9.36 2.20 1.63
CA LEU A 96 -9.90 1.15 0.76
C LEU A 96 -11.43 1.16 0.68
N ASN A 97 -12.10 1.47 1.79
CA ASN A 97 -13.56 1.51 1.87
C ASN A 97 -14.15 2.89 1.61
N GLY A 98 -13.31 3.91 1.35
CA GLY A 98 -13.72 5.28 1.10
C GLY A 98 -13.41 5.75 -0.32
N TYR A 99 -13.68 7.03 -0.57
CA TYR A 99 -13.43 7.68 -1.85
C TYR A 99 -11.92 7.94 -2.06
N PRO A 100 -11.36 7.78 -3.27
CA PRO A 100 -12.00 7.37 -4.52
C PRO A 100 -11.91 5.85 -4.80
N GLN A 101 -11.50 5.03 -3.84
CA GLN A 101 -11.51 3.56 -4.06
C GLN A 101 -12.94 3.02 -4.20
N LYS A 102 -13.87 3.64 -3.48
CA LYS A 102 -15.32 3.51 -3.66
C LYS A 102 -15.87 4.75 -4.35
N SER A 103 -16.71 4.51 -5.35
CA SER A 103 -17.49 5.55 -6.02
C SER A 103 -18.49 6.21 -5.05
N PRO A 104 -18.96 7.45 -5.32
CA PRO A 104 -20.04 8.06 -4.57
C PRO A 104 -21.26 7.13 -4.42
N GLU A 105 -21.62 6.43 -5.49
CA GLU A 105 -22.77 5.52 -5.54
C GLU A 105 -22.57 4.30 -4.64
N GLU A 106 -21.38 3.69 -4.64
CA GLU A 106 -21.03 2.60 -3.71
C GLU A 106 -21.09 3.05 -2.24
N LEU A 107 -20.81 4.32 -1.96
CA LEU A 107 -20.92 4.93 -0.63
C LEU A 107 -22.36 5.37 -0.30
N GLY A 108 -23.29 5.22 -1.24
CA GLY A 108 -24.70 5.57 -1.08
C GLY A 108 -24.97 7.08 -1.09
N VAL A 109 -24.11 7.86 -1.76
CA VAL A 109 -24.23 9.30 -1.96
C VAL A 109 -24.20 9.65 -3.45
N SER A 110 -24.53 10.90 -3.79
CA SER A 110 -24.66 11.33 -5.20
C SER A 110 -23.62 12.36 -5.64
N ASP A 111 -22.86 12.92 -4.70
CA ASP A 111 -21.85 13.93 -4.96
C ASP A 111 -20.48 13.45 -4.47
N TRP A 112 -19.45 13.66 -5.29
CA TRP A 112 -18.07 13.40 -4.90
C TRP A 112 -17.65 14.20 -3.67
N LYS A 113 -18.21 15.40 -3.43
CA LYS A 113 -17.92 16.21 -2.23
C LYS A 113 -18.41 15.54 -0.97
N GLU A 114 -19.59 14.91 -1.00
CA GLU A 114 -20.12 14.12 0.11
C GLU A 114 -19.24 12.90 0.37
N ALA A 115 -18.87 12.17 -0.69
CA ALA A 115 -18.01 11.00 -0.62
C ALA A 115 -16.61 11.32 -0.07
N HIS A 116 -15.97 12.37 -0.59
CA HIS A 116 -14.67 12.85 -0.13
C HIS A 116 -14.73 13.33 1.32
N TYR A 117 -15.73 14.16 1.67
CA TYR A 117 -15.86 14.68 3.02
C TYR A 117 -16.11 13.56 4.05
N ALA A 118 -16.99 12.60 3.72
CA ALA A 118 -17.23 11.43 4.55
C ALA A 118 -15.94 10.63 4.77
N THR A 119 -15.16 10.42 3.71
CA THR A 119 -13.88 9.70 3.80
C THR A 119 -12.88 10.44 4.70
N GLN A 120 -12.77 11.76 4.57
CA GLN A 120 -11.89 12.56 5.43
C GLN A 120 -12.31 12.50 6.91
N LEU A 121 -13.61 12.55 7.20
CA LEU A 121 -14.13 12.39 8.57
C LEU A 121 -13.79 10.99 9.10
N SER A 122 -13.95 9.94 8.30
CA SER A 122 -13.60 8.57 8.70
C SER A 122 -12.12 8.40 8.99
N VAL A 123 -11.22 9.04 8.21
CA VAL A 123 -9.76 9.04 8.48
C VAL A 123 -9.46 9.70 9.82
N TRP A 124 -10.04 10.87 10.10
CA TRP A 124 -9.84 11.55 11.38
C TRP A 124 -10.43 10.77 12.55
N ALA A 125 -11.59 10.15 12.37
CA ALA A 125 -12.21 9.32 13.39
C ALA A 125 -11.35 8.10 13.72
N SER A 126 -10.83 7.40 12.70
CA SER A 126 -10.00 6.21 12.89
C SER A 126 -8.66 6.50 13.56
N LEU A 127 -8.16 7.74 13.41
CA LEU A 127 -6.95 8.25 14.06
C LEU A 127 -7.22 8.92 15.42
N GLY A 128 -8.47 8.87 15.91
CA GLY A 128 -8.87 9.50 17.18
C GLY A 128 -8.77 11.02 17.19
N GLN A 129 -8.69 11.67 16.02
CA GLN A 129 -8.60 13.13 15.88
C GLN A 129 -9.96 13.81 16.09
N ILE A 130 -11.05 13.08 15.89
CA ILE A 130 -12.43 13.49 16.18
C ILE A 130 -13.15 12.32 16.85
N ASP A 131 -14.05 12.60 17.79
CA ASP A 131 -15.01 11.59 18.26
C ASP A 131 -16.23 11.55 17.34
N ILE A 132 -16.28 10.56 16.46
CA ILE A 132 -17.34 10.45 15.46
C ILE A 132 -18.72 10.23 16.08
N SER A 133 -18.81 9.69 17.30
CA SER A 133 -20.07 9.46 17.98
C SER A 133 -20.72 10.76 18.48
N GLU A 134 -19.91 11.80 18.72
CA GLU A 134 -20.36 13.12 19.14
C GLU A 134 -20.50 14.11 17.98
N VAL A 135 -19.99 13.78 16.79
CA VAL A 135 -20.09 14.66 15.62
C VAL A 135 -21.55 14.88 15.25
N GLN A 136 -21.96 16.15 15.22
CA GLN A 136 -23.28 16.57 14.79
C GLN A 136 -23.27 16.77 13.27
N HIS A 137 -23.67 15.73 12.54
CA HIS A 137 -23.77 15.79 11.08
C HIS A 137 -24.91 16.70 10.63
N LYS A 138 -24.58 17.69 9.79
CA LYS A 138 -25.58 18.57 9.15
C LYS A 138 -26.11 18.04 7.82
N ASN A 139 -25.46 17.00 7.29
CA ASN A 139 -25.86 16.30 6.08
C ASN A 139 -26.01 14.80 6.38
N ALA A 140 -27.22 14.27 6.24
CA ALA A 140 -27.54 12.87 6.51
C ALA A 140 -26.86 11.90 5.55
N ASN A 141 -26.62 12.29 4.29
CA ASN A 141 -25.89 11.48 3.31
C ASN A 141 -24.44 11.27 3.76
N VAL A 142 -23.80 12.35 4.26
CA VAL A 142 -22.45 12.27 4.81
C VAL A 142 -22.42 11.36 6.03
N ALA A 143 -23.38 11.48 6.95
CA ALA A 143 -23.46 10.59 8.12
C ALA A 143 -23.57 9.11 7.72
N LYS A 144 -24.40 8.82 6.72
CA LYS A 144 -24.56 7.47 6.17
C LYS A 144 -23.26 6.96 5.54
N ALA A 145 -22.61 7.77 4.70
CA ALA A 145 -21.35 7.40 4.07
C ALA A 145 -20.22 7.16 5.08
N VAL A 146 -20.09 8.02 6.10
CA VAL A 146 -19.13 7.82 7.21
C VAL A 146 -19.33 6.46 7.86
N LYS A 147 -20.59 6.12 8.18
CA LYS A 147 -20.94 4.82 8.77
C LYS A 147 -20.54 3.67 7.85
N THR A 148 -20.89 3.74 6.57
CA THR A 148 -20.52 2.72 5.56
C THR A 148 -19.00 2.51 5.50
N ILE A 149 -18.22 3.59 5.49
CA ILE A 149 -16.76 3.53 5.41
C ILE A 149 -16.17 2.90 6.68
N ILE A 150 -16.61 3.33 7.87
CA ILE A 150 -16.11 2.81 9.16
C ILE A 150 -16.49 1.34 9.33
N ASP A 151 -17.75 0.97 9.02
CA ASP A 151 -18.20 -0.42 9.10
C ASP A 151 -17.42 -1.31 8.13
N GLY A 152 -17.20 -0.85 6.89
CA GLY A 152 -16.38 -1.55 5.90
C GLY A 152 -14.92 -1.70 6.35
N ALA A 153 -14.35 -0.66 6.96
CA ALA A 153 -13.00 -0.71 7.51
C ALA A 153 -12.89 -1.71 8.68
N ASN A 154 -13.87 -1.74 9.59
CA ASN A 154 -13.91 -2.65 10.74
C ASN A 154 -14.10 -4.12 10.31
N ALA A 155 -14.88 -4.37 9.26
CA ALA A 155 -15.09 -5.71 8.71
C ALA A 155 -13.90 -6.21 7.86
N SER A 156 -13.05 -5.30 7.38
CA SER A 156 -11.96 -5.64 6.47
C SER A 156 -10.79 -6.35 7.17
N GLN A 157 -10.33 -7.44 6.56
CA GLN A 157 -9.10 -8.16 6.94
C GLN A 157 -7.89 -7.73 6.09
N GLU A 158 -8.05 -6.73 5.23
CA GLU A 158 -6.98 -6.27 4.35
C GLU A 158 -5.82 -5.62 5.13
N THR A 159 -4.62 -5.94 4.69
CA THR A 159 -3.37 -5.35 5.20
C THR A 159 -2.58 -4.75 4.06
N GLN A 160 -1.78 -3.74 4.36
CA GLN A 160 -0.92 -3.11 3.36
C GLN A 160 0.32 -3.98 3.05
N GLU A 161 0.74 -4.83 3.98
CA GLU A 161 1.75 -5.85 3.75
C GLU A 161 1.28 -6.86 2.70
N MET A 162 2.07 -7.02 1.64
CA MET A 162 1.77 -7.98 0.59
C MET A 162 2.14 -9.39 1.04
N TYR A 163 1.26 -10.36 0.79
CA TYR A 163 1.56 -11.77 1.00
C TYR A 163 1.30 -12.59 -0.25
N MET A 164 1.92 -13.77 -0.30
CA MET A 164 1.63 -14.81 -1.27
C MET A 164 1.82 -16.16 -0.60
N ASN A 165 0.82 -17.03 -0.70
CA ASN A 165 0.84 -18.38 -0.17
C ASN A 165 0.61 -19.37 -1.30
N VAL A 166 1.26 -20.53 -1.22
CA VAL A 166 1.04 -21.66 -2.10
C VAL A 166 0.55 -22.82 -1.24
N THR A 167 -0.61 -23.37 -1.59
CA THR A 167 -1.19 -24.53 -0.90
C THR A 167 -1.41 -25.67 -1.90
N PRO A 168 -1.23 -26.94 -1.51
CA PRO A 168 -0.70 -27.40 -0.23
C PRO A 168 0.80 -27.11 -0.05
N THR A 169 1.25 -27.04 1.20
CA THR A 169 2.67 -26.83 1.57
C THR A 169 3.42 -28.13 1.85
N ASP A 170 2.70 -29.19 2.16
CA ASP A 170 3.27 -30.51 2.43
C ASP A 170 3.64 -31.23 1.14
N ASN A 171 4.56 -32.20 1.23
CA ASN A 171 4.92 -33.04 0.10
C ASN A 171 3.69 -33.73 -0.49
N GLN A 172 3.54 -33.65 -1.81
CA GLN A 172 2.43 -34.24 -2.53
C GLN A 172 2.87 -35.53 -3.22
N GLU A 173 2.06 -36.58 -3.10
CA GLU A 173 2.20 -37.81 -3.87
C GLU A 173 1.35 -37.71 -5.13
N ALA A 174 1.97 -37.87 -6.30
CA ALA A 174 1.27 -37.85 -7.57
C ALA A 174 0.57 -39.20 -7.82
N LYS A 175 -0.71 -39.16 -8.22
CA LYS A 175 -1.55 -40.36 -8.41
C LYS A 175 -1.78 -40.62 -9.89
N LEU A 176 -1.74 -41.90 -10.27
CA LEU A 176 -1.95 -42.30 -11.66
C LEU A 176 -3.37 -41.93 -12.12
N ASN A 177 -3.44 -41.22 -13.23
CA ASN A 177 -4.65 -40.91 -13.98
C ASN A 177 -4.34 -41.01 -15.49
N ASP A 178 -4.90 -42.01 -16.14
CA ASP A 178 -4.62 -42.35 -17.55
C ASP A 178 -3.12 -42.47 -17.89
N GLU A 179 -2.59 -41.51 -18.64
CA GLU A 179 -1.22 -41.50 -19.15
C GLU A 179 -0.21 -40.78 -18.22
N TYR A 180 -0.68 -40.16 -17.14
CA TYR A 180 0.13 -39.33 -16.26
C TYR A 180 -0.09 -39.65 -14.77
N PHE A 181 0.93 -39.44 -13.95
CA PHE A 181 0.74 -39.23 -12.52
C PHE A 181 0.45 -37.74 -12.28
N GLU A 182 -0.66 -37.44 -11.62
CA GLU A 182 -1.10 -36.08 -11.35
C GLU A 182 -0.93 -35.72 -9.89
N THR A 183 -0.41 -34.53 -9.62
CA THR A 183 -0.49 -33.94 -8.28
C THR A 183 -1.91 -33.47 -7.98
N THR A 184 -2.17 -33.17 -6.70
CA THR A 184 -3.29 -32.31 -6.34
C THR A 184 -3.16 -30.93 -7.01
N LEU A 185 -4.27 -30.18 -7.02
CA LEU A 185 -4.26 -28.79 -7.47
C LEU A 185 -3.56 -27.93 -6.42
N TYR A 186 -2.55 -27.20 -6.86
CA TYR A 186 -1.94 -26.13 -6.11
C TYR A 186 -2.72 -24.84 -6.31
N GLN A 187 -2.97 -24.13 -5.22
CA GLN A 187 -3.59 -22.82 -5.21
C GLN A 187 -2.57 -21.77 -4.80
N VAL A 188 -2.55 -20.65 -5.54
CA VAL A 188 -1.70 -19.50 -5.24
C VAL A 188 -2.60 -18.34 -4.81
N GLU A 189 -2.55 -18.03 -3.53
CA GLU A 189 -3.34 -16.96 -2.92
C GLU A 189 -2.48 -15.75 -2.58
N SER A 190 -3.01 -14.55 -2.80
CA SER A 190 -2.34 -13.29 -2.47
C SER A 190 -3.37 -12.19 -2.25
N ASN A 191 -3.06 -11.21 -1.40
CA ASN A 191 -3.83 -9.97 -1.27
C ASN A 191 -3.42 -8.89 -2.30
N ALA A 192 -2.75 -9.29 -3.38
CA ALA A 192 -2.44 -8.41 -4.50
C ALA A 192 -3.70 -8.12 -5.33
N LYS A 193 -3.80 -6.90 -5.85
CA LYS A 193 -4.89 -6.50 -6.76
C LYS A 193 -4.78 -7.22 -8.11
N SER A 194 -3.56 -7.46 -8.56
CA SER A 194 -3.27 -8.16 -9.81
C SER A 194 -1.85 -8.69 -9.78
N GLY A 195 -1.55 -9.64 -10.65
CA GLY A 195 -0.22 -10.17 -10.81
C GLY A 195 -0.22 -11.49 -11.55
N VAL A 196 0.99 -11.93 -11.87
CA VAL A 196 1.24 -13.22 -12.50
C VAL A 196 2.26 -14.00 -11.71
N PHE A 197 2.21 -15.33 -11.83
CA PHE A 197 3.21 -16.22 -11.28
C PHE A 197 3.65 -17.26 -12.30
N THR A 198 4.86 -17.75 -12.11
CA THR A 198 5.47 -18.83 -12.89
C THR A 198 5.90 -19.94 -11.94
N VAL A 199 5.79 -21.18 -12.41
CA VAL A 199 6.19 -22.36 -11.66
C VAL A 199 7.46 -22.93 -12.30
N GLN A 200 8.50 -23.12 -11.49
CA GLN A 200 9.76 -23.73 -11.90
C GLN A 200 9.91 -25.08 -11.20
N LEU A 201 10.25 -26.10 -11.96
CA LEU A 201 10.49 -27.44 -11.43
C LEU A 201 11.99 -27.74 -11.44
N THR A 202 12.50 -28.32 -10.36
CA THR A 202 13.89 -28.78 -10.24
C THR A 202 13.90 -30.28 -10.06
N SER A 203 14.71 -30.97 -10.85
CA SER A 203 14.81 -32.44 -10.89
C SER A 203 13.55 -33.18 -11.34
N ALA A 204 12.63 -32.49 -12.04
CA ALA A 204 11.44 -33.14 -12.59
C ALA A 204 11.79 -34.08 -13.76
N PRO A 205 11.11 -35.24 -13.89
CA PRO A 205 11.29 -36.15 -15.01
C PRO A 205 11.03 -35.47 -16.37
N THR A 206 11.70 -35.96 -17.42
CA THR A 206 11.50 -35.45 -18.78
C THR A 206 10.05 -35.64 -19.22
N GLY A 207 9.47 -34.61 -19.84
CA GLY A 207 8.06 -34.62 -20.27
C GLY A 207 7.05 -34.23 -19.18
N THR A 208 7.52 -33.84 -17.99
CA THR A 208 6.66 -33.26 -16.94
C THR A 208 6.05 -31.94 -17.42
N LYS A 209 4.75 -31.77 -17.21
CA LYS A 209 3.98 -30.59 -17.63
C LYS A 209 3.37 -29.87 -16.45
N ILE A 210 3.24 -28.56 -16.58
CA ILE A 210 2.52 -27.71 -15.63
C ILE A 210 1.26 -27.24 -16.33
N VAL A 211 0.11 -27.61 -15.79
CA VAL A 211 -1.18 -27.36 -16.41
C VAL A 211 -2.12 -26.63 -15.46
N SER A 212 -3.08 -25.89 -16.02
CA SER A 212 -4.16 -25.26 -15.26
C SER A 212 -5.11 -26.31 -14.65
N ALA A 213 -6.05 -25.84 -13.83
CA ALA A 213 -7.17 -26.66 -13.34
C ALA A 213 -7.93 -27.37 -14.48
N ASN A 214 -7.97 -26.77 -15.68
CA ASN A 214 -8.65 -27.33 -16.86
C ASN A 214 -7.75 -28.22 -17.74
N GLY A 215 -6.49 -28.44 -17.36
CA GLY A 215 -5.55 -29.29 -18.11
C GLY A 215 -4.79 -28.59 -19.24
N GLU A 216 -4.95 -27.27 -19.38
CA GLU A 216 -4.20 -26.48 -20.37
C GLU A 216 -2.76 -26.23 -19.89
N GLU A 217 -1.77 -26.53 -20.72
CA GLU A 217 -0.36 -26.27 -20.43
C GLU A 217 -0.05 -24.76 -20.48
N LYS A 218 0.52 -24.23 -19.40
CA LYS A 218 0.79 -22.80 -19.25
C LYS A 218 2.17 -22.55 -18.65
N GLN A 219 2.88 -21.56 -19.19
CA GLN A 219 4.16 -21.10 -18.63
C GLN A 219 3.98 -20.03 -17.54
N GLN A 220 2.83 -19.35 -17.56
CA GLN A 220 2.50 -18.26 -16.66
C GLN A 220 1.01 -18.33 -16.30
N PHE A 221 0.72 -18.02 -15.05
CA PHE A 221 -0.61 -18.04 -14.46
C PHE A 221 -0.92 -16.68 -13.85
N ASN A 222 -2.18 -16.27 -13.87
CA ASN A 222 -2.66 -15.14 -13.10
C ASN A 222 -2.82 -15.54 -11.63
N VAL A 223 -2.61 -14.61 -10.72
CA VAL A 223 -2.93 -14.81 -9.29
C VAL A 223 -4.39 -15.23 -9.14
N GLY A 224 -4.64 -16.23 -8.30
CA GLY A 224 -5.96 -16.85 -8.14
C GLY A 224 -6.20 -18.06 -9.06
N GLU A 225 -5.40 -18.26 -10.11
CA GLU A 225 -5.44 -19.50 -10.88
C GLU A 225 -4.79 -20.65 -10.09
N GLN A 226 -5.33 -21.85 -10.30
CA GLN A 226 -4.78 -23.09 -9.77
C GLN A 226 -4.01 -23.83 -10.87
N PHE A 227 -3.00 -24.59 -10.46
CA PHE A 227 -2.21 -25.42 -11.37
C PHE A 227 -1.98 -26.81 -10.78
N ARG A 228 -1.66 -27.79 -11.61
CA ARG A 228 -1.17 -29.11 -11.20
C ARG A 228 -0.01 -29.54 -12.08
N ILE A 229 0.68 -30.57 -11.65
CA ILE A 229 1.84 -31.11 -12.34
C ILE A 229 1.46 -32.50 -12.86
N LEU A 230 1.72 -32.73 -14.16
CA LEU A 230 1.51 -34.00 -14.82
C LEU A 230 2.87 -34.63 -15.11
N VAL A 231 3.14 -35.80 -14.52
CA VAL A 231 4.37 -36.56 -14.72
C VAL A 231 4.07 -37.76 -15.61
N PRO A 232 4.76 -37.99 -16.74
CA PRO A 232 4.47 -39.13 -17.61
C PRO A 232 4.57 -40.46 -16.88
N LYS A 233 3.64 -41.40 -17.12
CA LYS A 233 3.64 -42.71 -16.44
C LYS A 233 4.90 -43.56 -16.67
N SER A 234 5.66 -43.26 -17.72
CA SER A 234 6.95 -43.90 -18.05
C SER A 234 8.13 -43.37 -17.24
N SER A 235 7.92 -42.34 -16.40
CA SER A 235 8.97 -41.73 -15.59
C SER A 235 9.41 -42.65 -14.46
N GLN A 236 10.68 -42.60 -14.09
CA GLN A 236 11.18 -43.30 -12.90
C GLN A 236 10.62 -42.65 -11.64
N SER A 237 10.37 -43.47 -10.61
CA SER A 237 9.97 -42.99 -9.28
C SER A 237 11.08 -42.13 -8.67
N GLY A 238 10.69 -41.02 -8.05
CA GLY A 238 11.59 -40.11 -7.38
C GLY A 238 10.89 -38.81 -7.00
N ASP A 239 11.64 -37.94 -6.33
CA ASP A 239 11.15 -36.66 -5.85
C ASP A 239 11.69 -35.52 -6.72
N PHE A 240 10.87 -34.47 -6.87
CA PHE A 240 11.27 -33.22 -7.48
C PHE A 240 10.69 -32.06 -6.67
N SER A 241 11.27 -30.87 -6.83
CA SER A 241 10.82 -29.68 -6.11
C SER A 241 10.21 -28.66 -7.04
N LEU A 242 9.25 -27.90 -6.50
CA LEU A 242 8.61 -26.79 -7.18
C LEU A 242 8.99 -25.47 -6.51
N LYS A 243 9.18 -24.44 -7.32
CA LYS A 243 9.35 -23.06 -6.87
C LYS A 243 8.37 -22.17 -7.62
N VAL A 244 7.55 -21.44 -6.87
CA VAL A 244 6.65 -20.43 -7.44
C VAL A 244 7.29 -19.06 -7.29
N THR A 245 7.37 -18.31 -8.39
CA THR A 245 7.86 -16.92 -8.41
C THR A 245 6.78 -16.03 -8.98
N SER A 246 6.53 -14.87 -8.38
CA SER A 246 5.46 -13.97 -8.77
C SER A 246 5.93 -12.54 -8.99
N THR A 247 5.16 -11.81 -9.80
CA THR A 247 5.22 -10.35 -9.92
C THR A 247 3.84 -9.81 -9.61
N LEU A 248 3.72 -9.10 -8.50
CA LEU A 248 2.46 -8.72 -7.88
C LEU A 248 2.32 -7.20 -7.81
N SER A 249 1.09 -6.71 -7.91
CA SER A 249 0.74 -5.29 -7.82
C SER A 249 -0.38 -5.07 -6.82
N LYS A 250 -0.19 -4.13 -5.90
CA LYS A 250 -1.16 -3.73 -4.87
C LYS A 250 -1.16 -2.21 -4.71
N ASN A 251 -2.31 -1.65 -4.37
CA ASN A 251 -2.42 -0.25 -4.00
C ASN A 251 -1.77 -0.05 -2.63
N LEU A 252 -0.75 0.82 -2.56
CA LEU A 252 -0.09 1.22 -1.32
C LEU A 252 -0.45 2.66 -1.01
N PHE A 253 -0.69 2.96 0.26
CA PHE A 253 -1.03 4.27 0.77
C PHE A 253 0.14 4.81 1.59
N ARG A 254 0.76 5.86 1.04
CA ARG A 254 1.96 6.49 1.57
C ARG A 254 1.61 7.74 2.35
N ILE A 255 2.39 8.03 3.37
CA ILE A 255 2.33 9.25 4.14
C ILE A 255 3.35 10.23 3.57
N TYR A 256 2.89 11.46 3.31
CA TYR A 256 3.74 12.58 2.93
C TYR A 256 3.59 13.68 3.96
N GLY A 257 4.70 14.32 4.32
CA GLY A 257 4.69 15.33 5.38
C GLY A 257 5.87 16.29 5.27
N ILE A 258 5.75 17.43 5.95
CA ILE A 258 6.81 18.43 6.00
C ILE A 258 7.84 17.99 7.05
N ILE A 259 9.07 17.69 6.61
CA ILE A 259 10.19 17.53 7.53
C ILE A 259 10.66 18.93 7.95
N CYS A 260 10.44 19.32 9.20
CA CYS A 260 11.05 20.53 9.75
C CYS A 260 12.52 20.24 10.06
N THR A 261 13.46 20.87 9.36
CA THR A 261 14.88 20.73 9.70
C THR A 261 15.22 21.69 10.84
N LYS A 262 16.19 21.35 11.71
CA LYS A 262 16.64 22.24 12.80
C LYS A 262 17.08 23.64 12.33
N LYS A 263 17.41 23.82 11.04
CA LYS A 263 17.74 25.12 10.44
C LYS A 263 16.52 26.01 10.18
N ASP A 264 15.32 25.43 10.12
CA ASP A 264 14.06 26.16 9.90
C ASP A 264 13.45 26.69 11.21
N ILE A 265 14.10 26.44 12.35
CA ILE A 265 13.76 27.00 13.66
C ILE A 265 14.55 28.31 13.83
N PHE A 266 14.21 29.34 13.05
CA PHE A 266 14.58 30.71 13.35
C PHE A 266 13.30 31.55 13.52
N TYR A 267 13.31 32.31 14.61
CA TYR A 267 12.19 32.96 15.27
C TYR A 267 11.48 34.02 14.40
N ASP A 268 10.17 33.87 14.23
CA ASP A 268 9.24 35.00 14.42
C ASP A 268 7.89 34.46 14.92
N THR A 269 7.30 35.27 15.78
CA THR A 269 6.16 35.04 16.66
C THR A 269 4.89 34.55 15.98
N GLN A 270 4.21 33.61 16.67
CA GLN A 270 2.89 33.04 16.39
C GLN A 270 2.72 32.17 15.12
N LEU A 271 3.09 30.90 15.24
CA LEU A 271 2.32 29.77 14.67
C LEU A 271 2.85 28.47 15.26
N TYR A 272 2.04 27.80 16.09
CA TYR A 272 2.29 26.43 16.55
C TYR A 272 2.34 25.52 15.31
N LYS A 273 3.54 25.23 14.80
CA LYS A 273 3.79 24.04 13.98
C LYS A 273 4.07 22.89 14.94
N GLN A 274 3.13 21.96 15.03
CA GLN A 274 3.30 20.77 15.85
C GLN A 274 4.27 19.83 15.13
N CYS A 275 5.51 19.80 15.61
CA CYS A 275 6.54 18.85 15.18
C CYS A 275 6.29 17.51 15.89
N PHE A 276 6.31 16.41 15.15
CA PHE A 276 6.52 15.09 15.75
C PHE A 276 8.04 14.93 15.96
N THR A 277 8.45 14.76 17.21
CA THR A 277 9.81 14.34 17.61
C THR A 277 10.04 12.86 17.38
#